data_AF-A0A535ZND8-F1
#
_entry.id   AF-A0A535ZND8-F1
#
_cell.length_a   1.000
_cell.length_b   1.000
_cell.length_c   1.000
_cell.angle_alpha   90.00
_cell.angle_beta   90.00
_cell.angle_gamma   90.00
#
_symmetry.space_group_name_H-M   'P 1'
#
loop_
_entity.id
_entity.type
_entity.pdbx_description
1 polymer ?
#
loop_
_entity_poly.entity_id
_entity_poly.type
_entity_poly.pdbx_seq_one_letter_code
_entity_poly.pdbx_strand_id
1 'polypeptide(L)'
;MSALGHNQADRLAKRVREVKPAAVYSSPYRRALETARAISDDVHVDDRLIEMEMTLGDGGEFEFREVPANVIERMSGAISDIAQSHPGERVIVVSHGAAIIMYLTHVLRLEPGQLRFFPYYTSVSMVRVLGDRQMLGTLGDVAHLE
;
A
#
# COMPACT_ATOMS: atom_id res chain seq x y z
N MET A 1 -12.22 -12.42 -1.70
CA MET A 1 -11.25 -12.38 -2.82
C MET A 1 -11.44 -13.59 -3.72
N SER A 2 -10.69 -13.74 -4.82
CA SER A 2 -10.63 -15.01 -5.56
C SER A 2 -9.81 -16.05 -4.80
N ALA A 3 -9.90 -17.34 -5.17
CA ALA A 3 -9.06 -18.39 -4.56
C ALA A 3 -7.56 -18.12 -4.71
N LEU A 4 -7.15 -17.63 -5.88
CA LEU A 4 -5.77 -17.18 -6.12
C LEU A 4 -5.40 -16.02 -5.18
N GLY A 5 -6.29 -15.04 -5.01
CA GLY A 5 -6.06 -13.91 -4.11
C GLY A 5 -5.88 -14.35 -2.65
N HIS A 6 -6.70 -15.29 -2.17
CA HIS A 6 -6.54 -15.85 -0.82
C HIS A 6 -5.19 -16.56 -0.67
N ASN A 7 -4.79 -17.38 -1.64
CA ASN A 7 -3.47 -18.03 -1.63
C ASN A 7 -2.32 -17.01 -1.62
N GLN A 8 -2.41 -15.95 -2.43
CA GLN A 8 -1.42 -14.87 -2.45
C GLN A 8 -1.31 -14.16 -1.10
N ALA A 9 -2.45 -13.86 -0.47
CA ALA A 9 -2.48 -13.24 0.86
C ALA A 9 -1.88 -14.13 1.95
N ASP A 10 -2.14 -15.44 1.92
CA ASP A 10 -1.54 -16.39 2.87
C ASP A 10 -0.01 -16.46 2.72
N ARG A 11 0.49 -16.41 1.48
CA ARG A 11 1.94 -16.38 1.20
C ARG A 11 2.58 -15.07 1.65
N LEU A 12 1.92 -13.95 1.39
CA LEU A 12 2.32 -12.64 1.90
C LEU A 12 2.38 -12.65 3.43
N ALA A 13 1.37 -13.19 4.10
CA ALA A 13 1.30 -13.25 5.55
C ALA A 13 2.48 -14.02 6.15
N LYS A 14 2.84 -15.17 5.57
CA LYS A 14 4.03 -15.93 5.99
C LYS A 14 5.29 -15.07 5.87
N ARG A 15 5.50 -14.43 4.71
CA ARG A 15 6.67 -13.60 4.43
C ARG A 15 6.81 -12.40 5.37
N VAL A 16 5.73 -11.66 5.58
CA VAL A 16 5.79 -10.41 6.36
C VAL A 16 5.76 -10.66 7.87
N ARG A 17 5.21 -11.79 8.34
CA ARG A 17 5.29 -12.15 9.77
C ARG A 17 6.73 -12.45 10.22
N GLU A 18 7.62 -12.86 9.32
CA GLU A 18 9.06 -13.04 9.63
C GLU A 18 9.73 -11.74 10.07
N VAL A 19 9.25 -10.60 9.57
CA VAL A 19 9.73 -9.28 10.00
C VAL A 19 9.04 -8.79 11.27
N LYS A 20 8.23 -9.63 11.95
CA LYS A 20 7.60 -9.35 13.24
C LYS A 20 7.04 -7.92 13.31
N PRO A 21 6.05 -7.58 12.45
CA PRO A 21 5.51 -6.24 12.42
C PRO A 21 4.81 -5.91 13.74
N ALA A 22 4.98 -4.68 14.21
CA ALA A 22 4.35 -4.18 15.42
C ALA A 22 2.85 -3.92 15.23
N ALA A 23 2.45 -3.56 14.01
CA ALA A 23 1.06 -3.29 13.65
C ALA A 23 0.78 -3.59 12.17
N VAL A 24 -0.51 -3.77 11.86
CA VAL A 24 -1.04 -3.90 10.50
C VAL A 24 -2.11 -2.85 10.27
N TYR A 25 -1.91 -1.99 9.28
CA TYR A 25 -2.86 -0.98 8.83
C TYR A 25 -3.46 -1.37 7.49
N SER A 26 -4.72 -1.02 7.25
CA SER A 26 -5.40 -1.36 6.01
C SER A 26 -6.40 -0.29 5.57
N SER A 27 -6.56 -0.17 4.26
CA SER A 27 -7.75 0.46 3.69
C SER A 27 -9.03 -0.28 4.13
N PRO A 28 -10.15 0.44 4.33
CA PRO A 28 -11.44 -0.18 4.68
C PRO A 28 -12.00 -1.09 3.57
N TYR A 29 -11.50 -1.00 2.33
CA TYR A 29 -12.02 -1.78 1.22
C TYR A 29 -11.81 -3.27 1.46
N ARG A 30 -12.88 -4.06 1.28
CA ARG A 30 -12.95 -5.50 1.61
C ARG A 30 -11.70 -6.29 1.17
N ARG A 31 -11.21 -6.08 -0.06
CA ARG A 31 -10.02 -6.76 -0.59
C ARG A 31 -8.74 -6.48 0.19
N ALA A 32 -8.54 -5.23 0.62
CA ALA A 32 -7.39 -4.83 1.42
C ALA A 32 -7.52 -5.36 2.85
N LEU A 33 -8.73 -5.28 3.42
CA LEU A 33 -9.00 -5.77 4.77
C LEU A 33 -8.88 -7.30 4.88
N GLU A 34 -9.37 -8.04 3.89
CA GLU A 34 -9.19 -9.50 3.80
C GLU A 34 -7.69 -9.87 3.69
N THR A 35 -6.92 -9.12 2.91
CA THR A 35 -5.46 -9.32 2.81
C THR A 35 -4.75 -9.01 4.13
N ALA A 36 -5.10 -7.91 4.79
CA ALA A 36 -4.54 -7.53 6.09
C ALA A 36 -4.90 -8.56 7.18
N ARG A 37 -6.12 -9.12 7.15
CA ARG A 37 -6.56 -10.16 8.07
C ARG A 37 -5.85 -11.50 7.91
N ALA A 38 -5.32 -11.81 6.72
CA ALA A 38 -4.41 -12.93 6.56
C ALA A 38 -3.11 -12.73 7.39
N ILE A 39 -2.71 -11.47 7.63
CA ILE A 39 -1.49 -11.10 8.36
C ILE A 39 -1.75 -11.00 9.86
N SER A 40 -2.85 -10.39 10.31
CA SER A 40 -3.18 -10.17 11.74
C SER A 40 -4.69 -10.10 11.94
N ASP A 41 -5.20 -10.63 13.06
CA ASP A 41 -6.61 -10.44 13.46
C ASP A 41 -6.86 -9.01 13.97
N ASP A 42 -5.84 -8.38 14.55
CA ASP A 42 -5.84 -6.97 14.95
C ASP A 42 -5.34 -6.10 13.80
N VAL A 43 -6.26 -5.36 13.18
CA VAL A 43 -6.00 -4.51 12.00
C VAL A 43 -6.55 -3.12 12.25
N HIS A 44 -5.68 -2.12 12.15
CA HIS A 44 -6.05 -0.71 12.18
C HIS A 44 -6.57 -0.27 10.81
N VAL A 45 -7.80 0.23 10.76
CA VAL A 45 -8.40 0.71 9.50
C VAL A 45 -8.16 2.21 9.36
N ASP A 46 -7.70 2.65 8.19
CA ASP A 46 -7.49 4.06 7.87
C ASP A 46 -8.05 4.39 6.48
N ASP A 47 -9.04 5.28 6.44
CA ASP A 47 -9.72 5.70 5.20
C ASP A 47 -8.79 6.45 4.25
N ARG A 48 -7.68 7.01 4.72
CA ARG A 48 -6.68 7.67 3.88
C ARG A 48 -5.89 6.68 3.01
N LEU A 49 -6.00 5.38 3.27
CA LEU A 49 -5.32 4.31 2.51
C LEU A 49 -6.16 3.76 1.34
N ILE A 50 -7.35 4.31 1.06
CA ILE A 50 -8.23 3.86 -0.02
C ILE A 50 -7.60 4.01 -1.41
N GLU A 51 -8.16 3.29 -2.38
CA GLU A 51 -7.76 3.46 -3.78
C GLU A 51 -8.11 4.86 -4.27
N MET A 52 -7.34 5.32 -5.25
CA MET A 52 -7.66 6.54 -6.00
C MET A 52 -9.06 6.45 -6.60
N GLU A 53 -9.88 7.49 -6.40
CA GLU A 53 -11.24 7.49 -6.94
C GLU A 53 -11.22 7.44 -8.48
N MET A 54 -11.94 6.47 -9.04
CA MET A 54 -11.98 6.23 -10.48
C MET A 54 -13.36 5.77 -10.93
N THR A 55 -13.76 6.19 -12.12
CA THR A 55 -14.96 5.70 -12.80
C THR A 55 -14.64 5.08 -14.14
N LEU A 56 -15.45 4.09 -14.52
CA LEU A 56 -15.39 3.49 -15.84
C LEU A 56 -16.34 4.27 -16.74
N GLY A 57 -15.80 4.92 -17.77
CA GLY A 57 -16.59 5.54 -18.82
C GLY A 57 -17.27 4.49 -19.69
N ASP A 58 -18.29 4.90 -20.45
CA ASP A 58 -19.09 3.99 -21.28
C ASP A 58 -18.26 3.24 -22.35
N GLY A 59 -17.10 3.80 -22.73
CA GLY A 59 -16.14 3.21 -23.65
C GLY A 59 -15.12 2.24 -23.02
N GLY A 60 -15.21 1.99 -21.71
CA GLY A 60 -14.26 1.14 -20.97
C GLY A 60 -12.99 1.86 -20.52
N GLU A 61 -12.93 3.18 -20.65
CA GLU A 61 -11.83 4.01 -20.19
C GLU A 61 -11.94 4.28 -18.69
N PHE A 62 -10.82 4.30 -17.99
CA PHE A 62 -10.78 4.69 -16.58
C PHE A 62 -10.56 6.19 -16.46
N GLU A 63 -11.53 6.88 -15.88
CA GLU A 63 -11.46 8.30 -15.53
C GLU A 63 -11.15 8.46 -14.05
N PHE A 64 -10.00 9.04 -13.73
CA PHE A 64 -9.65 9.40 -12.36
C PHE A 64 -10.43 10.64 -11.93
N ARG A 65 -11.10 10.55 -10.78
CA ARG A 65 -11.88 11.65 -10.18
C ARG A 65 -11.15 12.36 -9.04
N GLU A 66 -10.12 11.71 -8.51
CA GLU A 66 -9.23 12.30 -7.51
C GLU A 66 -7.98 12.85 -8.20
N VAL A 67 -7.55 14.06 -7.84
CA VAL A 67 -6.28 14.59 -8.36
C VAL A 67 -5.10 13.91 -7.64
N PRO A 68 -3.97 13.63 -8.34
CA PRO A 68 -2.82 12.96 -7.75
C PRO A 68 -2.31 13.60 -6.44
N ALA A 69 -2.35 14.93 -6.35
CA ALA A 69 -1.93 15.66 -5.16
C ALA A 69 -2.73 15.26 -3.90
N ASN A 70 -4.04 15.02 -4.02
CA ASN A 70 -4.88 14.63 -2.88
C ASN A 70 -4.52 13.22 -2.41
N VAL A 71 -4.28 12.29 -3.34
CA VAL A 71 -3.82 10.92 -3.04
C VAL A 71 -2.50 10.96 -2.29
N ILE A 72 -1.55 11.75 -2.80
CA ILE A 72 -0.23 11.94 -2.18
C ILE A 72 -0.39 12.52 -0.78
N GLU A 73 -1.19 13.55 -0.60
CA GLU A 73 -1.42 14.20 0.69
C GLU A 73 -1.98 13.22 1.73
N ARG A 74 -3.07 12.50 1.41
CA ARG A 74 -3.68 11.57 2.36
C ARG A 74 -2.79 10.36 2.68
N MET A 75 -2.11 9.80 1.67
CA MET A 75 -1.20 8.66 1.87
C MET A 75 0.03 9.06 2.69
N SER A 76 0.64 10.21 2.36
CA SER A 76 1.79 10.72 3.11
C SER A 76 1.43 11.09 4.55
N GLY A 77 0.24 11.67 4.77
CA GLY A 77 -0.27 11.96 6.11
C GLY A 77 -0.45 10.68 6.93
N ALA A 78 -1.12 9.67 6.37
CA ALA A 78 -1.31 8.38 7.03
C ALA A 78 0.02 7.71 7.39
N ILE A 79 0.94 7.63 6.43
CA ILE A 79 2.24 6.97 6.65
C ILE A 79 3.10 7.74 7.66
N SER A 80 3.02 9.08 7.67
CA SER A 80 3.72 9.90 8.66
C SER A 80 3.18 9.67 10.07
N ASP A 81 1.86 9.64 10.26
CA ASP A 81 1.24 9.38 11.57
C ASP A 81 1.56 7.97 12.07
N ILE A 82 1.51 6.97 11.18
CA ILE A 82 1.88 5.59 11.48
C ILE A 82 3.36 5.53 11.91
N ALA A 83 4.27 6.16 11.15
CA ALA A 83 5.68 6.16 11.47
C ALA A 83 5.99 6.86 12.81
N GLN A 84 5.27 7.94 13.12
CA GLN A 84 5.39 8.64 14.41
C GLN A 84 4.88 7.80 15.59
N SER A 85 3.84 6.99 15.36
CA SER A 85 3.28 6.09 16.38
C SER A 85 4.15 4.85 16.63
N HIS A 86 5.05 4.51 15.69
CA HIS A 86 5.83 3.28 15.67
C HIS A 86 7.35 3.54 15.45
N PRO A 87 8.01 4.35 16.31
CA PRO A 87 9.40 4.74 16.10
C PRO A 87 10.36 3.54 16.20
N GLY A 88 11.10 3.28 15.12
CA GLY A 88 12.07 2.19 15.04
C GLY A 88 11.46 0.80 14.83
N GLU A 89 10.13 0.72 14.70
CA GLU A 89 9.40 -0.53 14.49
C GLU A 89 9.13 -0.77 13.00
N ARG A 90 8.63 -1.96 12.68
CA ARG A 90 8.16 -2.32 11.34
C ARG A 90 6.64 -2.41 11.36
N VAL A 91 6.00 -1.75 10.43
CA VAL A 91 4.53 -1.75 10.28
C VAL A 91 4.20 -2.22 8.88
N ILE A 92 3.12 -2.99 8.74
CA ILE A 92 2.58 -3.36 7.43
C ILE A 92 1.42 -2.44 7.10
N VAL A 93 1.41 -1.90 5.89
CA VAL A 93 0.32 -1.06 5.37
C VAL A 93 -0.23 -1.72 4.10
N VAL A 94 -1.52 -2.02 4.09
CA VAL A 94 -2.21 -2.64 2.95
C VAL A 94 -3.10 -1.60 2.27
N SER A 95 -2.77 -1.27 1.02
CA SER A 95 -3.47 -0.27 0.21
C SER A 95 -3.68 -0.81 -1.22
N HIS A 96 -3.76 0.06 -2.22
CA HIS A 96 -4.17 -0.25 -3.57
C HIS A 96 -3.20 0.29 -4.61
N GLY A 97 -3.31 -0.18 -5.85
CA GLY A 97 -2.28 -0.03 -6.86
C GLY A 97 -1.99 1.42 -7.19
N ALA A 98 -3.01 2.20 -7.57
CA ALA A 98 -2.79 3.58 -7.97
C ALA A 98 -2.37 4.45 -6.77
N ALA A 99 -2.99 4.26 -5.60
CA ALA A 99 -2.59 4.93 -4.37
C ALA A 99 -1.11 4.67 -3.99
N ILE A 100 -0.66 3.41 -4.06
CA ILE A 100 0.74 3.03 -3.82
C ILE A 100 1.66 3.67 -4.86
N ILE A 101 1.34 3.61 -6.15
CA ILE A 101 2.17 4.22 -7.19
C ILE A 101 2.32 5.72 -6.96
N MET A 102 1.22 6.44 -6.68
CA MET A 102 1.26 7.89 -6.43
C MET A 102 2.13 8.22 -5.23
N TYR A 103 1.96 7.50 -4.12
CA TYR A 103 2.80 7.69 -2.94
C TYR A 103 4.28 7.39 -3.21
N LEU A 104 4.60 6.27 -3.88
CA LEU A 104 6.00 5.92 -4.19
C LEU A 104 6.65 6.87 -5.19
N THR A 105 5.86 7.40 -6.14
CA THR A 105 6.29 8.46 -7.07
C THR A 105 6.71 9.71 -6.29
N HIS A 106 5.92 10.10 -5.29
CA HIS A 106 6.24 11.22 -4.39
C HIS A 106 7.51 10.95 -3.57
N VAL A 107 7.65 9.77 -2.95
CA VAL A 107 8.85 9.38 -2.18
C VAL A 107 10.12 9.45 -3.04
N LEU A 108 10.02 9.06 -4.31
CA LEU A 108 11.13 9.11 -5.27
C LEU A 108 11.40 10.50 -5.85
N ARG A 109 10.58 11.51 -5.49
CA ARG A 109 10.64 12.88 -6.04
C ARG A 109 10.52 12.90 -7.57
N LEU A 110 9.61 12.07 -8.07
CA LEU A 110 9.26 11.98 -9.48
C LEU A 110 7.94 12.71 -9.75
N GLU A 111 7.76 13.14 -10.99
CA GLU A 111 6.48 13.67 -11.47
C GLU A 111 5.49 12.51 -11.78
N PRO A 112 4.17 12.76 -11.67
CA PRO A 112 3.16 11.78 -12.08
C PRO A 112 3.42 11.22 -13.48
N GLY A 113 3.41 9.89 -13.60
CA GLY A 113 3.67 9.18 -14.86
C GLY A 113 5.13 8.84 -15.14
N GLN A 114 6.10 9.33 -14.34
CA GLN A 114 7.50 8.95 -14.50
C GLN A 114 7.84 7.58 -13.90
N LEU A 115 7.16 7.17 -12.83
CA LEU A 115 7.32 5.83 -12.26
C LEU A 115 6.56 4.81 -13.12
N ARG A 116 7.28 4.15 -14.04
CA ARG A 116 6.74 3.08 -14.90
C ARG A 116 6.77 1.75 -14.18
N PHE A 117 5.80 1.54 -13.30
CA PHE A 117 5.69 0.38 -12.45
C PHE A 117 4.22 -0.03 -12.30
N PHE A 118 3.93 -1.32 -12.43
CA PHE A 118 2.62 -1.87 -12.18
C PHE A 118 2.73 -2.89 -11.03
N PRO A 119 2.24 -2.59 -9.82
CA PRO A 119 2.38 -3.48 -8.68
C PRO A 119 1.59 -4.77 -8.91
N TYR A 120 2.27 -5.90 -8.73
CA TYR A 120 1.59 -7.18 -8.69
C TYR A 120 0.77 -7.30 -7.40
N TYR A 121 -0.31 -8.08 -7.42
CA TYR A 121 -1.10 -8.31 -6.21
C TYR A 121 -0.24 -8.91 -5.11
N THR A 122 -0.37 -8.37 -3.90
CA THR A 122 0.45 -8.73 -2.72
C THR A 122 1.95 -8.49 -2.86
N SER A 123 2.41 -7.76 -3.88
CA SER A 123 3.81 -7.31 -3.96
C SER A 123 4.17 -6.39 -2.79
N VAL A 124 5.43 -6.43 -2.35
CA VAL A 124 5.94 -5.72 -1.18
C VAL A 124 6.87 -4.60 -1.59
N SER A 125 6.54 -3.37 -1.19
CA SER A 125 7.45 -2.22 -1.24
C SER A 125 7.80 -1.80 0.18
N MET A 126 9.06 -1.41 0.41
CA MET A 126 9.55 -1.00 1.72
C MET A 126 10.01 0.45 1.67
N VAL A 127 9.41 1.30 2.49
CA VAL A 127 9.86 2.68 2.71
C VAL A 127 10.42 2.80 4.12
N ARG A 128 11.60 3.42 4.25
CA ARG A 128 12.19 3.80 5.53
C ARG A 128 11.86 5.26 5.80
N VAL A 129 11.34 5.55 6.98
CA VAL A 129 10.93 6.90 7.38
C VAL A 129 11.78 7.35 8.57
N LEU A 130 12.35 8.56 8.49
CA LEU A 130 13.11 9.20 9.57
C LEU A 130 12.82 10.71 9.58
N GLY A 131 11.97 11.15 10.50
CA GLY A 131 11.46 12.52 10.51
C GLY A 131 10.67 12.80 9.23
N ASP A 132 11.07 13.84 8.50
CA ASP A 132 10.51 14.24 7.21
C ASP A 132 11.10 13.45 6.02
N ARG A 133 12.15 12.65 6.24
CA ARG A 133 12.83 11.91 5.18
C ARG A 133 12.21 10.54 4.99
N GLN A 134 11.94 10.21 3.73
CA GLN A 134 11.45 8.90 3.31
C GLN A 134 12.37 8.35 2.21
N MET A 135 12.73 7.07 2.30
CA MET A 135 13.60 6.40 1.33
C MET A 135 13.00 5.06 0.92
N LEU A 136 12.82 4.86 -0.38
CA LEU A 136 12.43 3.57 -0.95
C LEU A 136 13.61 2.59 -0.86
N GLY A 137 13.41 1.47 -0.15
CA GLY A 137 14.39 0.39 -0.06
C GLY A 137 14.10 -0.76 -1.02
N THR A 138 12.84 -1.14 -1.17
CA THR A 138 12.40 -2.23 -2.05
C THR A 138 11.14 -1.80 -2.79
N LEU A 139 11.03 -2.16 -4.08
CA LEU A 139 9.90 -1.82 -4.93
C LEU A 139 9.30 -3.09 -5.54
N GLY A 140 8.08 -3.43 -5.14
CA GLY A 140 7.29 -4.49 -5.79
C GLY A 140 7.89 -5.90 -5.70
N ASP A 141 8.54 -6.26 -4.60
CA ASP A 141 9.07 -7.61 -4.36
C ASP A 141 7.93 -8.64 -4.33
N VAL A 142 8.14 -9.75 -5.04
CA VAL A 142 7.18 -10.86 -5.15
C VAL A 142 7.81 -12.20 -4.80
N ALA A 143 8.97 -12.23 -4.15
CA ALA A 143 9.69 -13.46 -3.85
C ALA A 143 8.84 -14.50 -3.08
N HIS A 144 7.85 -14.07 -2.30
CA HIS A 144 6.93 -14.99 -1.62
C HIS A 144 5.92 -15.68 -2.54
N LEU A 145 5.79 -15.24 -3.80
CA LEU A 145 4.88 -15.77 -4.82
C LEU A 145 5.54 -16.78 -5.78
N GLU A 146 6.85 -16.99 -5.67
CA GLU A 146 7.62 -17.99 -6.44
C GLU A 146 7.77 -19.32 -5.70
#